data_AF-A0A520PV19-F1
#
_entry.id   AF-A0A520PV19-F1
#
_cell.length_a   1.000
_cell.length_b   1.000
_cell.length_c   1.000
_cell.angle_alpha   90.00
_cell.angle_beta   90.00
_cell.angle_gamma   90.00
#
_symmetry.space_group_name_H-M   'P 1'
#
loop_
_entity.id
_entity.type
_entity.pdbx_description
1 polymer ?
#
loop_
_entity_poly.entity_id
_entity_poly.type
_entity_poly.pdbx_seq_one_letter_code
_entity_poly.pdbx_strand_id
1 'polypeptide(L)'
;MYDLVMGTLDDLLKKAPQSVKDKYKIKIREKAIERVKEKIIKHNKKVDDYSHDEMEALIADEIGNLNEDVKKGVLTALLVAAGIEIVAGG
;
A
#
# COMPACT_ATOMS: atom_id res chain seq x y z
N MET A 1 -21.02 -12.62 15.53
CA MET A 1 -20.49 -11.25 15.43
C MET A 1 -18.97 -11.39 15.39
N TYR A 2 -18.39 -11.49 14.20
CA TYR A 2 -16.94 -11.67 14.03
C TYR A 2 -16.38 -10.36 13.49
N ASP A 3 -15.75 -9.56 14.35
CA ASP A 3 -14.81 -8.53 13.86
C ASP A 3 -13.89 -7.99 14.97
N LEU A 4 -13.24 -8.88 15.73
CA LEU A 4 -12.44 -8.48 16.91
C LEU A 4 -10.99 -8.97 16.96
N VAL A 5 -10.36 -9.41 15.85
CA VAL A 5 -8.99 -9.99 15.96
C VAL A 5 -7.92 -9.32 15.08
N MET A 6 -8.25 -8.35 14.23
CA MET A 6 -7.28 -7.36 13.77
C MET A 6 -7.95 -5.99 13.76
N GLY A 7 -7.34 -4.98 14.37
CA GLY A 7 -7.77 -3.60 14.15
C GLY A 7 -7.82 -3.32 12.65
N THR A 8 -8.75 -2.48 12.22
CA THR A 8 -8.83 -2.09 10.81
C THR A 8 -7.48 -1.50 10.36
N LEU A 9 -7.19 -1.50 9.05
CA LEU A 9 -5.97 -0.87 8.53
C LEU A 9 -5.78 0.55 9.12
N ASP A 10 -6.88 1.29 9.26
CA ASP A 10 -6.89 2.63 9.84
C ASP A 10 -6.52 2.66 11.32
N ASP A 11 -6.88 1.64 12.10
CA ASP A 11 -6.52 1.55 13.52
C ASP A 11 -5.02 1.29 13.70
N LEU A 12 -4.46 0.39 12.89
CA LEU A 12 -3.02 0.12 12.87
C LEU A 12 -2.25 1.37 12.41
N LEU A 13 -2.74 2.05 11.37
CA LEU A 13 -2.14 3.29 10.91
C LEU A 13 -2.17 4.36 11.99
N LYS A 14 -3.30 4.59 12.68
CA LYS A 14 -3.38 5.61 13.75
C LYS A 14 -2.33 5.38 14.84
N LYS A 15 -2.14 4.13 15.26
CA LYS A 15 -1.19 3.73 16.32
C LYS A 15 0.27 3.68 15.86
N ALA A 16 0.53 3.56 14.56
CA ALA A 16 1.89 3.48 14.04
C ALA A 16 2.68 4.79 14.26
N PRO A 17 3.99 4.70 14.54
CA PRO A 17 4.88 5.86 14.57
C PRO A 17 4.87 6.62 13.24
N GLN A 18 5.17 7.93 13.27
CA GLN A 18 5.17 8.75 12.06
C GLN A 18 6.15 8.23 11.00
N SER A 19 7.33 7.76 11.42
CA SER A 19 8.31 7.14 10.52
C SER A 19 7.78 5.91 9.79
N VAL A 20 6.92 5.11 10.43
CA VAL A 20 6.25 3.96 9.81
C VAL A 20 5.16 4.42 8.86
N LYS A 21 4.37 5.43 9.24
CA LYS A 21 3.34 6.03 8.36
C LYS A 21 3.95 6.61 7.08
N ASP A 22 5.08 7.29 7.19
CA ASP A 22 5.76 7.88 6.03
C ASP A 22 6.33 6.80 5.11
N LYS A 23 6.99 5.78 5.67
CA LYS A 23 7.43 4.61 4.91
C LYS A 23 6.27 3.85 4.26
N TYR A 24 5.14 3.76 4.95
CA TYR A 24 3.93 3.11 4.44
C TYR A 24 3.41 3.81 3.19
N LYS A 25 3.30 5.14 3.21
CA LYS A 25 2.89 5.93 2.02
C LYS A 25 3.81 5.68 0.83
N ILE A 26 5.13 5.64 1.06
CA ILE A 26 6.12 5.34 0.01
C ILE A 26 5.91 3.93 -0.54
N LYS A 27 5.79 2.92 0.33
CA LYS A 27 5.64 1.50 -0.08
C LYS A 27 4.36 1.22 -0.84
N ILE A 28 3.24 1.81 -0.42
CA ILE A 28 1.95 1.69 -1.13
C ILE A 28 2.03 2.34 -2.51
N ARG A 29 2.68 3.51 -2.60
CA ARG A 29 2.92 4.17 -3.89
C ARG A 29 3.85 3.35 -4.79
N GLU A 30 4.92 2.77 -4.27
CA GLU A 30 5.79 1.83 -5.01
C GLU A 30 4.99 0.64 -5.58
N LYS A 31 4.13 0.03 -4.76
CA LYS A 31 3.25 -1.08 -5.18
C LYS A 31 2.28 -0.68 -6.27
N ALA A 32 1.71 0.53 -6.18
CA ALA A 32 0.84 1.07 -7.22
C ALA A 32 1.62 1.31 -8.52
N ILE A 33 2.83 1.88 -8.45
CA ILE A 33 3.70 2.09 -9.62
C ILE A 33 4.04 0.75 -10.30
N GLU A 34 4.36 -0.29 -9.54
CA GLU A 34 4.61 -1.64 -10.07
C GLU A 34 3.40 -2.14 -10.87
N ARG A 35 2.19 -2.05 -10.29
CA ARG A 35 0.96 -2.49 -10.96
C ARG A 35 0.59 -1.66 -12.18
N VAL A 36 0.79 -0.35 -12.14
CA VAL A 36 0.59 0.52 -13.31
C VAL A 36 1.54 0.11 -14.43
N LYS A 37 2.83 -0.11 -14.13
CA LYS A 37 3.81 -0.59 -15.12
C LYS A 37 3.41 -1.94 -15.70
N GLU A 38 2.99 -2.89 -14.86
CA GLU A 38 2.49 -4.19 -15.32
C GLU A 38 1.28 -4.05 -16.25
N LYS A 39 0.31 -3.18 -15.93
CA LYS A 39 -0.83 -2.89 -16.81
C LYS A 39 -0.35 -2.31 -18.15
N ILE A 40 0.50 -1.29 -18.13
CA ILE A 40 1.04 -0.65 -19.36
C ILE A 40 1.67 -1.70 -20.28
N ILE A 41 2.53 -2.57 -19.73
CA ILE A 41 3.19 -3.65 -20.48
C ILE A 41 2.17 -4.65 -21.05
N LYS A 42 1.19 -5.09 -20.24
CA LYS A 42 0.13 -6.02 -20.67
C LYS A 42 -0.71 -5.47 -21.83
N HIS A 43 -0.84 -4.16 -21.91
CA HIS A 43 -1.58 -3.47 -22.97
C HIS A 43 -0.69 -3.05 -24.16
N ASN A 44 0.56 -3.54 -24.25
CA ASN A 44 1.54 -3.20 -25.29
C ASN A 44 1.79 -1.68 -25.45
N LYS A 45 1.69 -0.93 -24.34
CA LYS A 45 2.02 0.50 -24.28
C LYS A 45 3.37 0.71 -23.61
N LYS A 46 3.91 1.91 -23.74
CA LYS A 46 5.13 2.37 -23.05
C LYS A 46 4.78 3.37 -21.97
N VAL A 47 5.64 3.49 -20.97
CA VAL A 47 5.49 4.53 -19.92
C VAL A 47 5.59 5.93 -20.53
N ASP A 48 6.39 6.08 -21.58
CA ASP A 48 6.58 7.35 -22.30
C ASP A 48 5.34 7.78 -23.12
N ASP A 49 4.34 6.91 -23.25
CA ASP A 49 3.07 7.24 -23.91
C ASP A 49 2.14 8.07 -22.99
N TYR A 50 2.52 8.25 -21.72
CA TYR A 50 1.76 8.99 -20.71
C TYR A 50 2.52 10.24 -20.28
N SER A 51 1.81 11.35 -20.18
CA SER A 51 2.31 12.55 -19.50
C SER A 51 2.51 12.28 -18.01
N HIS A 52 3.24 13.18 -17.33
CA HIS A 52 3.44 13.08 -15.89
C HIS A 52 2.11 13.05 -15.12
N ASP A 53 1.19 13.94 -15.48
CA ASP A 53 -0.11 14.06 -14.81
C ASP A 53 -0.98 12.82 -15.02
N GLU A 54 -0.95 12.23 -16.23
CA GLU A 54 -1.65 10.97 -16.51
C GLU A 54 -1.07 9.80 -15.71
N MET A 55 0.26 9.73 -15.60
CA MET A 55 0.92 8.70 -14.80
C MET A 55 0.58 8.86 -13.32
N GLU A 56 0.57 10.08 -12.79
CA GLU A 56 0.16 10.36 -11.41
C GLU A 56 -1.30 9.98 -11.16
N ALA A 57 -2.20 10.25 -12.11
CA ALA A 57 -3.60 9.83 -12.02
C ALA A 57 -3.75 8.30 -12.00
N LEU A 58 -3.01 7.59 -12.86
CA LEU A 58 -2.99 6.12 -12.87
C LEU A 58 -2.46 5.55 -11.56
N ILE A 59 -1.40 6.13 -11.01
CA ILE A 59 -0.85 5.71 -9.72
C ILE A 59 -1.86 5.96 -8.60
N ALA A 60 -2.51 7.12 -8.58
CA ALA A 60 -3.52 7.45 -7.57
C ALA A 60 -4.73 6.49 -7.60
N ASP A 61 -5.23 6.18 -8.80
CA ASP A 61 -6.29 5.20 -8.99
C ASP A 61 -5.85 3.81 -8.49
N GLU A 62 -4.62 3.40 -8.84
CA GLU A 62 -4.10 2.10 -8.42
C GLU A 62 -3.87 2.02 -6.90
N ILE A 63 -3.47 3.11 -6.23
CA ILE A 63 -3.41 3.18 -4.76
C ILE A 63 -4.80 2.93 -4.15
N GLY A 64 -5.85 3.50 -4.75
CA GLY A 64 -7.24 3.24 -4.38
C GLY A 64 -7.61 1.77 -4.53
N ASN A 65 -7.24 1.18 -5.67
CA ASN A 65 -7.56 -0.20 -6.06
C ASN A 65 -6.71 -1.28 -5.38
N LEU A 66 -5.65 -0.93 -4.66
CA LEU A 66 -4.93 -1.87 -3.81
C LEU A 66 -5.87 -2.44 -2.75
N ASN A 67 -5.97 -3.77 -2.71
CA ASN A 67 -6.83 -4.46 -1.75
C ASN A 67 -6.32 -4.26 -0.31
N GLU A 68 -7.23 -4.49 0.65
CA GLU A 68 -6.93 -4.26 2.07
C GLU A 68 -5.83 -5.20 2.58
N ASP A 69 -5.72 -6.42 2.05
CA ASP A 69 -4.69 -7.39 2.45
C ASP A 69 -3.28 -6.92 2.08
N VAL A 70 -3.10 -6.34 0.88
CA VAL A 70 -1.82 -5.76 0.45
C VAL A 70 -1.49 -4.56 1.33
N LYS A 71 -2.48 -3.69 1.59
CA LYS A 71 -2.30 -2.53 2.47
C LYS A 71 -1.90 -2.95 3.88
N LYS A 72 -2.63 -3.91 4.47
CA LYS A 72 -2.32 -4.49 5.79
C LYS A 72 -0.96 -5.17 5.79
N GLY A 73 -0.64 -5.99 4.78
CA GLY A 73 0.63 -6.70 4.67
C GLY A 73 1.83 -5.76 4.64
N VAL A 74 1.75 -4.67 3.88
CA VAL A 74 2.80 -3.64 3.83
C VAL A 74 2.98 -2.97 5.19
N LEU A 75 1.88 -2.57 5.84
CA LEU A 75 1.95 -1.95 7.16
C LEU A 75 2.52 -2.90 8.22
N THR A 76 2.05 -4.15 8.21
CA THR A 76 2.51 -5.20 9.12
C THR A 76 4.01 -5.46 8.97
N ALA A 77 4.50 -5.58 7.73
CA ALA A 77 5.93 -5.75 7.48
C ALA A 77 6.75 -4.56 8.00
N LEU A 78 6.26 -3.33 7.86
CA LEU A 78 6.95 -2.14 8.36
C LEU A 78 6.96 -2.06 9.88
N LEU A 79 5.86 -2.45 10.54
CA LEU A 79 5.77 -2.51 12.00
C LEU A 79 6.75 -3.55 12.56
N VAL A 80 6.77 -4.76 11.99
CA VAL A 80 7.71 -5.82 12.38
C VAL A 80 9.16 -5.38 12.16
N ALA A 81 9.46 -4.76 11.02
CA ALA A 81 10.81 -4.24 10.73
C ALA A 81 11.23 -3.11 11.69
N ALA A 82 10.27 -2.41 12.30
CA ALA A 82 10.51 -1.40 13.34
C ALA A 82 10.60 -2.00 14.76
N GLY A 83 10.52 -3.32 14.91
CA GLY A 83 10.52 -4.00 16.21
C GLY A 83 9.21 -3.84 16.99
N ILE A 84 8.13 -3.46 16.31
CA ILE A 84 6.80 -3.31 16.91
C ILE A 84 6.12 -4.67 16.81
N GLU A 85 6.02 -5.36 17.95
CA GLU A 85 5.25 -6.59 18.03
C GLU A 85 3.79 -6.32 17.70
N ILE A 86 3.36 -6.87 16.57
CA ILE A 86 1.95 -7.03 16.29
C ILE A 86 1.53 -8.30 17.00
N VAL A 87 0.85 -8.17 18.12
CA VAL A 87 0.23 -9.30 18.80
C VAL A 87 -0.88 -9.81 17.88
N ALA A 88 -0.54 -10.75 17.01
CA ALA A 88 -1.50 -11.63 16.37
C ALA A 88 -2.00 -12.55 17.49
N GLY A 89 -3.03 -12.11 18.21
CA GLY A 89 -3.71 -12.96 19.18
C GLY A 89 -4.27 -14.18 18.46
N GLY A 90 -3.66 -15.34 18.70
CA GLY A 90 -4.23 -16.64 18.40
C GLY A 90 -5.25 -17.06 19.46
#